data_AF-A0A1F6TW02-F1
#
_entry.id   AF-A0A1F6TW02-F1
#
_cell.length_a   1.000
_cell.length_b   1.000
_cell.length_c   1.000
_cell.angle_alpha   90.00
_cell.angle_beta   90.00
_cell.angle_gamma   90.00
#
_symmetry.space_group_name_H-M   'P 1'
#
loop_
_entity.id
_entity.type
_entity.pdbx_description
1 polymer ?
#
loop_
_entity_poly.entity_id
_entity_poly.type
_entity_poly.pdbx_seq_one_letter_code
_entity_poly.pdbx_strand_id
1 'polypeptide(L)'
;MGSRVVKHDERQQLFNPPHPGEVLRELYLKPLGLSVTEAARLLNVTRKTLSELLNGHIGVSPTMAVRLGLATRTTPESWLNKQVAYDLWQAKQKMKELRRKIKPLKAKAA
;
A
#
# COMPACT_ATOMS: atom_id res chain seq x y z
N MET A 1 14.30 -34.72 12.21
CA MET A 1 15.08 -33.55 12.68
C MET A 1 14.57 -32.32 11.95
N GLY A 2 14.36 -31.23 12.69
CA GLY A 2 13.33 -30.23 12.41
C GLY A 2 13.52 -29.36 11.17
N SER A 3 12.45 -29.23 10.38
CA SER A 3 12.30 -28.15 9.40
C SER A 3 12.31 -26.82 10.12
N ARG A 4 13.46 -26.15 10.05
CA ARG A 4 13.66 -24.77 10.48
C ARG A 4 12.71 -23.90 9.66
N VAL A 5 11.57 -23.55 10.25
CA VAL A 5 10.72 -22.45 9.75
C VAL A 5 11.64 -21.25 9.67
N VAL A 6 11.96 -20.85 8.44
CA VAL A 6 12.75 -19.67 8.15
C VAL A 6 12.00 -18.49 8.76
N LYS A 7 12.51 -17.96 9.87
CA LYS A 7 12.10 -16.68 10.45
C LYS A 7 12.62 -15.57 9.54
N HIS A 8 12.06 -15.45 8.36
CA HIS A 8 12.31 -14.33 7.46
C HIS A 8 11.00 -13.58 7.29
N ASP A 9 10.74 -12.62 8.19
CA ASP A 9 10.19 -11.31 7.83
C ASP A 9 9.92 -10.50 9.12
N GLU A 10 10.97 -10.15 9.86
CA GLU A 10 10.92 -9.06 10.85
C GLU A 10 11.47 -7.78 10.23
N ARG A 11 11.12 -7.49 8.96
CA ARG A 11 11.23 -6.12 8.47
C ARG A 11 10.35 -5.27 9.37
N GLN A 12 10.97 -4.30 10.04
CA GLN A 12 10.36 -3.35 10.98
C GLN A 12 8.91 -3.07 10.57
N GLN A 13 7.95 -3.72 11.24
CA GLN A 13 6.55 -3.48 10.96
C GLN A 13 6.26 -2.08 11.46
N LEU A 14 6.13 -1.13 10.54
CA LEU A 14 5.58 0.18 10.84
C LEU A 14 4.25 -0.03 11.56
N PHE A 15 4.17 0.42 12.80
CA PHE A 15 2.93 0.47 13.54
C PHE A 15 2.07 1.53 12.86
N ASN A 16 0.95 1.12 12.24
CA ASN A 16 0.04 2.00 11.50
C ASN A 16 0.72 2.71 10.30
N PRO A 17 1.07 1.97 9.23
CA PRO A 17 1.64 2.59 8.04
C PRO A 17 0.61 3.55 7.42
N PRO A 18 1.04 4.75 6.98
CA PRO A 18 0.14 5.74 6.39
C PRO A 18 -0.39 5.25 5.03
N HIS A 19 -1.58 5.73 4.66
CA HIS A 19 -2.13 5.44 3.33
C HIS A 19 -1.21 6.03 2.25
N PRO A 20 -0.94 5.35 1.11
CA PRO A 20 -0.05 5.88 0.07
C PRO A 20 -0.47 7.25 -0.46
N GLY A 21 -1.76 7.56 -0.48
CA GLY A 21 -2.27 8.88 -0.83
C GLY A 21 -1.87 9.99 0.14
N GLU A 22 -1.73 9.70 1.43
CA GLU A 22 -1.19 10.65 2.42
C GLU A 22 0.29 10.88 2.16
N VAL A 23 1.05 9.80 1.88
CA VAL A 23 2.47 9.90 1.50
C VAL A 23 2.65 10.77 0.26
N LEU A 24 1.80 10.60 -0.77
CA LEU A 24 1.80 11.42 -1.97
C LEU A 24 1.53 12.90 -1.65
N ARG A 25 0.53 13.18 -0.81
CA ARG A 25 0.19 14.55 -0.40
C ARG A 25 1.36 15.22 0.33
N GLU A 26 1.87 14.58 1.36
CA GLU A 26 2.81 15.19 2.30
C GLU A 26 4.23 15.27 1.76
N LEU A 27 4.69 14.25 1.02
CA LEU A 27 6.10 14.19 0.59
C LEU A 27 6.33 14.70 -0.84
N TYR A 28 5.28 14.86 -1.65
CA TYR A 28 5.42 15.28 -3.04
C TYR A 28 4.57 16.51 -3.35
N LEU A 29 3.25 16.47 -3.14
CA LEU A 29 2.40 17.59 -3.59
C LEU A 29 2.64 18.87 -2.78
N LYS A 30 2.66 18.78 -1.45
CA LYS A 30 2.90 19.95 -0.58
C LYS A 30 4.29 20.57 -0.81
N PRO A 31 5.41 19.82 -0.81
CA PRO A 31 6.74 20.41 -1.05
C PRO A 31 6.91 21.00 -2.44
N LEU A 32 6.20 20.49 -3.45
CA LEU A 32 6.21 21.01 -4.81
C LEU A 32 5.19 22.14 -5.03
N GLY A 33 4.38 22.49 -4.02
CA GLY A 33 3.34 23.52 -4.14
C GLY A 33 2.22 23.18 -5.14
N LEU A 34 2.01 21.89 -5.44
CA LEU A 34 1.06 21.44 -6.45
C LEU A 34 -0.36 21.36 -5.90
N SER A 35 -1.32 21.97 -6.60
CA SER A 35 -2.73 21.73 -6.35
C SER A 35 -3.15 20.32 -6.79
N VAL A 36 -4.26 19.81 -6.24
CA VAL A 36 -4.84 18.53 -6.66
C VAL A 36 -5.17 18.52 -8.16
N THR A 37 -5.59 19.65 -8.71
CA THR A 37 -5.93 19.77 -10.14
C THR A 37 -4.68 19.62 -11.01
N GLU A 38 -3.59 20.31 -10.66
CA GLU A 38 -2.34 20.23 -11.41
C GLU A 38 -1.73 18.84 -11.32
N ALA A 39 -1.69 18.26 -10.11
CA ALA A 39 -1.18 16.91 -9.89
C ALA A 39 -1.99 15.85 -10.66
N ALA A 40 -3.33 15.99 -10.70
CA ALA A 40 -4.18 15.07 -11.46
C ALA A 40 -3.88 15.12 -12.97
N ARG A 41 -3.66 16.34 -13.50
CA ARG A 41 -3.25 16.55 -14.90
C ARG A 41 -1.89 15.91 -15.18
N LEU A 42 -0.89 16.11 -14.32
CA LEU A 42 0.45 15.53 -14.46
C LEU A 42 0.42 13.99 -14.40
N LEU A 43 -0.44 13.42 -13.55
CA LEU A 43 -0.65 11.98 -13.44
C LEU A 43 -1.57 11.42 -14.53
N ASN A 44 -2.14 12.29 -15.39
CA ASN A 44 -3.12 11.95 -16.42
C ASN A 44 -4.33 11.15 -15.88
N VAL A 45 -4.88 11.60 -14.75
CA VAL A 45 -6.09 11.03 -14.11
C VAL A 45 -7.11 12.14 -13.84
N THR A 46 -8.35 11.76 -13.54
CA THR A 46 -9.35 12.75 -13.13
C THR A 46 -9.00 13.34 -11.77
N ARG A 47 -9.38 14.61 -11.54
CA ARG A 47 -9.24 15.26 -10.23
C ARG A 47 -9.95 14.48 -9.12
N LYS A 48 -11.11 13.88 -9.44
CA LYS A 48 -11.89 13.04 -8.51
C LYS A 48 -11.06 11.83 -8.06
N THR A 49 -10.52 11.07 -9.02
CA THR A 49 -9.67 9.90 -8.74
C THR A 49 -8.49 10.26 -7.84
N LEU A 50 -7.77 11.35 -8.16
CA LEU A 50 -6.66 11.78 -7.32
C LEU A 50 -7.14 12.21 -5.93
N SER A 51 -8.24 12.95 -5.83
CA SER A 51 -8.78 13.36 -4.53
C SER A 51 -9.18 12.17 -3.66
N GLU A 52 -9.82 11.15 -4.23
CA GLU A 52 -10.17 9.91 -3.52
C GLU A 52 -8.92 9.18 -3.02
N LEU A 53 -7.87 9.09 -3.84
CA LEU A 53 -6.59 8.50 -3.44
C LEU A 53 -5.95 9.29 -2.29
N LEU A 54 -5.83 10.61 -2.43
CA LEU A 54 -5.21 11.51 -1.45
C LEU A 54 -5.98 11.58 -0.12
N ASN A 55 -7.24 11.17 -0.09
CA ASN A 55 -8.09 11.11 1.11
C ASN A 55 -8.23 9.69 1.67
N GLY A 56 -7.53 8.69 1.09
CA GLY A 56 -7.57 7.32 1.60
C GLY A 56 -8.82 6.51 1.23
N HIS A 57 -9.65 7.01 0.31
CA HIS A 57 -10.89 6.35 -0.10
C HIS A 57 -10.66 5.24 -1.14
N ILE A 58 -9.60 5.34 -1.93
CA ILE A 58 -9.16 4.30 -2.88
C ILE A 58 -7.68 4.01 -2.69
N GLY A 59 -7.28 2.77 -2.94
CA GLY A 59 -5.88 2.36 -2.93
C GLY A 59 -5.15 2.63 -4.25
N VAL A 60 -3.85 2.37 -4.26
CA VAL A 60 -2.99 2.41 -5.44
C VAL A 60 -3.12 1.12 -6.23
N SER A 61 -3.71 1.19 -7.42
CA SER A 61 -3.67 0.09 -8.40
C SER A 61 -2.29 -0.01 -9.08
N PRO A 62 -1.94 -1.14 -9.73
CA PRO A 62 -0.69 -1.25 -10.51
C PRO A 62 -0.52 -0.14 -11.55
N THR A 63 -1.59 0.19 -12.29
CA THR A 63 -1.57 1.28 -13.28
C THR A 63 -1.33 2.64 -12.62
N MET A 64 -1.91 2.89 -11.44
CA MET A 64 -1.64 4.12 -10.69
C MET A 64 -0.19 4.13 -10.17
N ALA A 65 0.34 3.00 -9.71
CA ALA A 65 1.72 2.89 -9.25
C ALA A 65 2.72 3.25 -10.36
N VAL A 66 2.46 2.82 -11.60
CA VAL A 66 3.27 3.22 -12.77
C VAL A 66 3.25 4.73 -12.98
N ARG A 67 2.06 5.35 -12.94
CA ARG A 67 1.91 6.81 -13.06
C ARG A 67 2.66 7.56 -11.96
N LEU A 68 2.54 7.10 -10.72
CA LEU A 68 3.22 7.69 -9.57
C LEU A 68 4.73 7.53 -9.66
N GLY A 69 5.25 6.36 -10.02
CA GLY A 69 6.68 6.13 -10.22
C GLY A 69 7.29 7.10 -11.24
N LEU A 70 6.64 7.24 -12.40
CA LEU A 70 7.06 8.18 -13.44
C LEU A 70 7.02 9.64 -12.94
N ALA A 71 5.92 10.07 -12.32
CA ALA A 71 5.75 11.46 -11.88
C ALA A 71 6.67 11.86 -10.72
N THR A 72 7.02 10.91 -9.86
CA THR A 72 7.82 11.16 -8.65
C THR A 72 9.29 10.75 -8.78
N ARG A 73 9.69 10.23 -9.95
CA ARG A 73 11.03 9.68 -10.22
C ARG A 73 11.42 8.59 -9.22
N THR A 74 10.45 7.74 -8.88
CA THR A 74 10.63 6.54 -8.05
C THR A 74 10.19 5.30 -8.80
N THR A 75 10.17 4.15 -8.13
CA THR A 75 9.69 2.90 -8.73
C THR A 75 8.19 2.67 -8.45
N PRO A 76 7.45 2.06 -9.39
CA PRO A 76 6.07 1.61 -9.14
C PRO A 76 5.95 0.65 -7.95
N GLU A 77 6.94 -0.23 -7.77
CA GLU A 77 7.02 -1.19 -6.67
C GLU A 77 7.07 -0.49 -5.31
N SER A 78 7.75 0.66 -5.21
CA SER A 78 7.77 1.45 -3.97
C SER A 78 6.35 1.88 -3.56
N TRP A 79 5.52 2.28 -4.52
CA TRP A 79 4.13 2.67 -4.28
C TRP A 79 3.24 1.48 -3.94
N LEU A 80 3.41 0.35 -4.64
CA LEU A 80 2.68 -0.90 -4.31
C LEU A 80 3.08 -1.44 -2.93
N ASN A 81 4.36 -1.37 -2.56
CA ASN A 81 4.81 -1.81 -1.24
C ASN A 81 4.19 -0.97 -0.13
N LYS A 82 4.00 0.34 -0.33
CA LYS A 82 3.26 1.19 0.61
C LYS A 82 1.79 0.76 0.72
N GLN A 83 1.15 0.46 -0.41
CA GLN A 83 -0.23 -0.03 -0.43
C GLN A 83 -0.37 -1.36 0.31
N VAL A 84 0.51 -2.32 0.03
CA VAL A 84 0.56 -3.62 0.70
C VAL A 84 0.77 -3.46 2.19
N ALA A 85 1.68 -2.58 2.62
CA ALA A 85 1.90 -2.32 4.03
C ALA A 85 0.63 -1.77 4.72
N TYR A 86 -0.03 -0.78 4.10
CA TYR A 86 -1.30 -0.23 4.56
C TYR A 86 -2.39 -1.31 4.67
N ASP A 87 -2.66 -2.03 3.59
CA ASP A 87 -3.73 -3.02 3.52
C ASP A 87 -3.49 -4.18 4.50
N LEU A 88 -2.25 -4.67 4.60
CA LEU A 88 -1.91 -5.73 5.55
C LEU A 88 -2.07 -5.26 6.99
N TRP A 89 -1.72 -4.02 7.32
CA TRP A 89 -1.92 -3.51 8.67
C TRP A 89 -3.41 -3.43 9.02
N GLN A 90 -4.25 -2.93 8.11
CA GLN A 90 -5.71 -2.89 8.27
C GLN A 90 -6.29 -4.30 8.44
N ALA A 91 -5.87 -5.25 7.60
CA ALA A 91 -6.32 -6.63 7.67
C ALA A 91 -5.87 -7.32 8.97
N LYS A 92 -4.66 -7.03 9.45
CA LYS A 92 -4.11 -7.56 10.71
C LYS A 92 -4.93 -7.14 11.93
N GLN A 93 -5.62 -6.00 11.90
CA GLN A 93 -6.54 -5.62 12.99
C GLN A 93 -7.66 -6.63 13.19
N LYS A 94 -8.05 -7.34 12.12
CA LYS A 94 -9.10 -8.39 12.13
C LYS A 94 -8.52 -9.80 12.27
N MET A 95 -7.20 -9.93 12.48
CA MET A 95 -6.51 -11.22 12.47
C MET A 95 -7.04 -12.19 13.54
N LYS A 96 -7.41 -11.69 14.72
CA LYS A 96 -7.97 -12.52 15.81
C LYS A 96 -9.27 -13.20 15.39
N GLU A 97 -10.15 -12.48 14.68
CA GLU A 97 -11.41 -13.02 14.19
C GLU A 97 -11.19 -14.02 13.05
N LEU A 98 -10.30 -13.68 12.10
CA LEU A 98 -9.95 -14.55 10.99
C LEU A 98 -9.34 -15.88 11.49
N ARG A 99 -8.45 -15.82 12.49
CA ARG A 99 -7.82 -17.00 13.09
C ARG A 99 -8.83 -17.99 13.70
N ARG A 100 -9.99 -17.51 14.18
CA ARG A 100 -11.06 -18.39 14.69
C ARG A 100 -11.80 -19.14 13.58
N LYS A 101 -11.81 -18.58 12.36
CA LYS A 101 -12.56 -19.12 11.20
C LYS A 101 -11.69 -19.97 10.26
N ILE A 102 -10.37 -19.77 10.29
CA ILE A 102 -9.42 -20.43 9.38
C ILE A 102 -8.80 -21.65 10.06
N LYS A 103 -8.83 -22.79 9.37
CA LYS A 103 -8.06 -23.98 9.75
C LYS A 103 -6.74 -24.01 8.96
N PRO A 104 -5.59 -24.27 9.59
CA PRO A 104 -4.33 -24.40 8.87
C PRO A 104 -4.40 -25.52 7.84
N LEU A 105 -3.89 -25.25 6.64
CA LEU A 105 -3.72 -26.28 5.62
C LEU A 105 -2.77 -27.35 6.15
N LYS A 106 -3.18 -28.61 6.06
CA LYS A 106 -2.35 -29.78 6.35
C LYS A 106 -2.24 -30.61 5.08
N ALA A 107 -1.05 -31.13 4.79
CA ALA A 107 -0.89 -32.10 3.72
C ALA A 107 -1.76 -33.33 4.01
N LYS A 108 -2.41 -33.89 2.98
CA LYS A 108 -3.00 -35.23 3.11
C LYS A 108 -1.85 -36.23 3.23
N ALA A 109 -1.97 -37.16 4.17
CA ALA A 109 -1.08 -38.31 4.23
C ALA A 109 -1.24 -39.09 2.91
N ALA A 110 -0.10 -39.47 2.32
CA ALA A 110 -0.04 -40.30 1.12
C ALA A 110 -0.49 -41.73 1.41
#